data_AF-A0A836UGL6-F1
#
_entry.id   AF-A0A836UGL6-F1
#
_cell.length_a   1.000
_cell.length_b   1.000
_cell.length_c   1.000
_cell.angle_alpha   90.00
_cell.angle_beta   90.00
_cell.angle_gamma   90.00
#
_symmetry.space_group_name_H-M   'P 1'
#
loop_
_entity.id
_entity.type
_entity.pdbx_description
1 polymer ?
#
loop_
_entity_poly.entity_id
_entity_poly.type
_entity_poly.pdbx_seq_one_letter_code
_entity_poly.pdbx_strand_id
1 'polypeptide(L)' 'MPVRIEVKPGRNDPCWCGSGKKYKKCHLDADRAASN' A
#
# COMPACT_ATOMS: atom_id res chain seq x y z
N MET A 1 -18.44 -18.11 -6.41
CA MET A 1 -18.26 -16.73 -6.88
C MET A 1 -16.86 -16.28 -6.47
N PRO A 2 -16.02 -15.72 -7.36
CA PRO A 2 -14.68 -15.32 -6.96
C PRO A 2 -14.78 -14.09 -6.06
N VAL A 3 -14.55 -14.29 -4.77
CA VAL A 3 -14.39 -13.21 -3.80
C VAL A 3 -13.17 -12.41 -4.27
N ARG A 4 -13.41 -11.20 -4.77
CA ARG A 4 -12.35 -10.27 -5.15
C ARG A 4 -11.73 -9.79 -3.84
N ILE A 5 -10.69 -10.48 -3.40
CA ILE A 5 -9.91 -10.07 -2.24
C ILE A 5 -9.19 -8.80 -2.66
N GLU A 6 -9.65 -7.66 -2.17
CA GLU A 6 -8.95 -6.38 -2.31
C GLU A 6 -7.68 -6.47 -1.46
N VAL A 7 -6.62 -7.00 -2.09
CA VAL A 7 -5.29 -7.09 -1.49
C VAL A 7 -4.80 -5.66 -1.31
N LYS A 8 -5.00 -5.08 -0.12
CA LYS A 8 -4.28 -3.89 0.30
C LYS A 8 -2.80 -4.12 -0.02
N PRO A 9 -2.14 -3.19 -0.75
CA PRO A 9 -0.76 -3.39 -1.15
C PRO A 9 0.06 -3.76 0.08
N GLY A 10 0.70 -4.93 0.01
CA GLY A 10 1.54 -5.40 1.09
C GLY A 10 2.65 -4.38 1.34
N ARG A 11 3.17 -4.32 2.57
CA ARG A 11 4.24 -3.38 2.93
C ARG A 11 5.44 -3.45 1.96
N ASN A 12 5.71 -4.62 1.37
CA ASN A 12 6.84 -4.83 0.48
C ASN A 12 6.50 -4.65 -1.02
N ASP A 13 5.21 -4.52 -1.37
CA ASP A 13 4.76 -4.32 -2.75
C ASP A 13 5.18 -2.95 -3.29
N PRO A 14 5.27 -2.79 -4.61
CA PRO A 14 5.46 -1.47 -5.21
C PRO A 14 4.35 -0.52 -4.79
N CYS A 15 4.72 0.72 -4.48
CA CYS A 15 3.76 1.77 -4.14
C CYS A 15 2.80 2.02 -5.30
N TRP A 16 1.50 2.10 -5.00
CA TRP A 16 0.45 2.46 -5.95
C TRP A 16 0.67 3.83 -6.63
N CYS A 17 1.47 4.69 -6.00
CA CYS A 17 1.85 6.01 -6.49
C CYS A 17 2.80 6.00 -7.71
N GLY A 18 3.21 4.83 -8.21
CA GLY A 18 4.06 4.73 -9.42
C GLY A 18 5.51 5.20 -9.22
N SER A 19 5.93 5.54 -8.00
CA SER A 19 7.29 6.02 -7.71
C SER A 19 8.40 4.96 -7.80
N GLY A 20 8.07 3.70 -8.14
CA GLY A 20 9.02 2.58 -8.16
C GLY A 20 9.58 2.18 -6.78
N LYS A 21 9.17 2.87 -5.71
CA LYS A 21 9.55 2.60 -4.33
C LYS A 21 8.56 1.62 -3.70
N LYS A 22 9.03 0.81 -2.75
CA LYS A 22 8.18 -0.09 -1.95
C LYS A 22 7.16 0.72 -1.16
N TYR A 23 5.94 0.21 -1.00
CA TYR A 23 4.85 0.84 -0.27
C TYR A 23 5.30 1.26 1.14
N LYS A 24 6.02 0.39 1.85
CA LYS A 24 6.64 0.68 3.17
C LYS A 24 7.53 1.92 3.22
N LYS A 25 8.22 2.24 2.14
CA LYS A 25 9.15 3.40 2.05
C LYS A 25 8.53 4.61 1.36
N CYS A 26 7.27 4.52 0.95
CA CYS A 26 6.62 5.58 0.21
C CYS A 26 5.37 6.05 0.94
N HIS A 27 4.22 5.45 0.66
CA HIS A 27 2.96 5.90 1.23
C HIS A 27 2.57 5.18 2.53
N LEU A 28 3.20 4.07 2.92
CA LEU A 28 2.81 3.34 4.13
C LEU A 28 2.89 4.18 5.41
N ASP A 29 3.92 5.01 5.55
CA ASP A 29 4.09 5.84 6.76
C ASP A 29 3.02 6.95 6.81
N ALA A 30 2.71 7.54 5.65
CA ALA A 30 1.63 8.51 5.49
C ALA A 30 0.24 7.88 5.73
N ASP A 31 -0.01 6.67 5.20
CA ASP A 31 -1.25 5.90 5.40
C ASP A 31 -1.42 5.51 6.87
N ARG A 32 -0.31 5.14 7.54
CA ARG A 32 -0.30 4.79 8.96
C ARG A 32 -0.49 6.01 9.86
N ALA A 33 0.04 7.17 9.48
CA ALA A 33 -0.11 8.42 10.21
C ALA A 33 -1.50 9.06 10.03
N ALA A 34 -2.23 8.71 8.97
CA ALA A 34 -3.56 9.25 8.67
C ALA A 34 -4.72 8.63 9.49
N SER A 35 -4.44 7.71 10.42
CA SER A 35 -5.42 7.22 11.39
C SER A 35 -5.34 8.05 12.68
N ASN A 36 -5.90 9.27 12.68
CA ASN A 36 -6.24 10.02 13.90
C ASN A 36 -7.76 10.20 13.94
#